data_AF-A0A660MZL6-F1
#
_entry.id   AF-A0A660MZL6-F1
#
_cell.length_a   1.000
_cell.length_b   1.000
_cell.length_c   1.000
_cell.angle_alpha   90.00
_cell.angle_beta   90.00
_cell.angle_gamma   90.00
#
_symmetry.space_group_name_H-M   'P 1'
#
loop_
_entity.id
_entity.type
_entity.pdbx_description
1 polymer ?
#
loop_
_entity_poly.entity_id
_entity_poly.type
_entity_poly.pdbx_seq_one_letter_code
_entity_poly.pdbx_strand_id
1 'polypeptide(L)'
;MLSDIKSFIKLYAPYLKRGFLIFSGIFMLVAVQTYVNYTTIIEKTLQVQEQTKKVKDEISYFNNFQLKYLNSSHAKRLLAHENNILEPGEAVILFKAKKEPQAKELLPAETLQNTPREERKSFFSQKISAISPEG
;
A
#
# COMPACT_ATOMS: atom_id res chain seq x y z
N MET A 1 56.32 40.17 39.67
CA MET A 1 54.86 39.98 39.51
C MET A 1 54.41 40.13 38.05
N LEU A 2 54.34 41.33 37.47
CA LEU A 2 53.92 41.51 36.06
C LEU A 2 54.92 40.98 35.02
N SER A 3 56.23 41.09 35.30
CA SER A 3 57.31 40.51 34.47
C SER A 3 57.22 38.99 34.41
N ASP A 4 56.97 38.37 35.56
CA ASP A 4 56.97 36.93 35.72
C ASP A 4 55.75 36.32 35.02
N ILE A 5 54.60 36.97 35.13
CA ILE A 5 53.38 36.62 34.37
C ILE A 5 53.61 36.71 32.87
N LYS A 6 54.27 37.78 32.38
CA LYS A 6 54.59 37.92 30.93
C LYS A 6 55.52 36.82 30.44
N SER A 7 56.54 36.46 31.21
CA SER A 7 57.45 35.35 30.87
C SER A 7 56.72 34.00 30.90
N PHE A 8 55.84 33.78 31.88
CA PHE A 8 55.04 32.57 31.99
C PHE A 8 54.09 32.39 30.80
N ILE A 9 53.40 33.47 30.40
CA ILE A 9 52.53 33.48 29.22
C ILE A 9 53.35 33.20 27.95
N LYS A 10 54.56 33.77 27.82
CA LYS A 10 55.40 33.55 26.64
C LYS A 10 55.85 32.09 26.51
N LEU A 11 56.13 31.43 27.64
CA LEU A 11 56.54 30.02 27.69
C LEU A 11 55.38 29.07 27.36
N TYR A 12 54.17 29.34 27.90
CA TYR A 12 52.99 28.48 27.74
C TYR A 12 52.09 28.83 26.55
N ALA A 13 52.20 30.03 25.97
CA ALA A 13 51.45 30.45 24.78
C ALA A 13 51.45 29.45 23.61
N PRO A 14 52.58 28.83 23.21
CA PRO A 14 52.55 27.83 22.14
C PRO A 14 51.76 26.57 22.51
N TYR A 15 51.83 26.13 23.77
CA TYR A 15 51.06 24.99 24.27
C TYR A 15 49.57 25.29 24.37
N LEU A 16 49.20 26.49 24.83
CA LEU A 16 47.82 26.97 24.86
C LEU A 16 47.22 27.06 23.46
N LYS A 17 47.96 27.57 22.47
CA LYS A 17 47.52 27.63 21.07
C LYS A 17 47.28 26.24 20.47
N ARG A 18 48.19 25.29 20.73
CA ARG A 18 48.04 23.90 20.28
C ARG A 18 46.88 23.21 20.98
N GLY A 19 46.73 23.40 22.29
CA GLY A 19 45.59 22.91 23.06
C GLY A 19 44.27 23.43 22.51
N PHE A 20 44.17 24.74 22.27
CA PHE A 20 42.97 25.35 21.70
C PHE A 20 42.61 24.78 20.31
N LEU A 21 43.60 24.54 19.45
CA LEU A 21 43.41 23.90 18.15
C LEU A 21 42.85 22.48 18.26
N ILE A 22 43.38 21.69 19.21
CA ILE A 22 42.91 20.32 19.46
C ILE A 22 41.48 20.36 20.01
N PHE A 23 41.21 21.24 20.98
CA PHE A 23 39.87 21.42 21.53
C PHE A 23 38.86 21.86 20.46
N SER A 24 39.22 22.79 19.57
CA SER A 24 38.30 23.21 18.50
C SER A 24 37.96 22.06 17.55
N GLY A 25 38.93 21.19 17.24
CA GLY A 25 38.70 19.99 16.44
C GLY A 25 37.75 19.00 17.12
N ILE A 26 37.95 18.75 18.42
CA ILE A 26 37.07 17.88 19.21
C ILE A 26 35.65 18.46 19.27
N PHE A 27 35.50 19.76 19.53
CA PHE A 27 34.20 20.42 19.55
C PHE A 27 33.49 20.34 18.19
N MET A 28 34.23 20.48 17.09
CA MET A 28 33.66 20.31 15.75
C MET A 28 33.13 18.89 15.53
N LEU A 29 33.87 17.85 15.95
CA LEU A 29 33.40 16.47 15.84
C LEU A 29 32.14 16.22 16.68
N VAL A 30 32.09 16.72 17.91
CA VAL A 30 30.91 16.62 18.78
C VAL A 30 29.71 17.35 18.17
N ALA A 31 29.92 18.52 17.57
CA ALA A 31 28.87 19.28 16.90
C ALA A 31 28.30 18.52 15.69
N VAL A 32 29.17 17.94 14.84
CA VAL A 32 28.75 17.12 13.70
C VAL A 32 27.98 15.89 14.16
N GLN A 33 28.47 15.18 15.19
CA GLN A 33 27.79 14.01 15.72
C GLN A 33 26.42 14.36 16.31
N THR A 34 26.32 15.48 17.01
CA THR A 34 25.05 15.98 17.57
C THR A 34 24.07 16.34 16.46
N TYR A 35 24.55 17.01 15.41
CA TYR A 35 23.73 17.37 14.24
C TYR A 35 23.18 16.12 13.54
N VAL A 36 24.05 15.15 13.22
CA VAL A 36 23.66 13.89 12.56
C VAL A 36 22.70 13.08 13.42
N ASN A 37 22.92 13.01 14.75
CA ASN A 37 22.01 12.33 15.65
C ASN A 37 20.64 12.99 15.65
N TYR A 38 20.58 14.33 15.67
CA TYR A 38 19.33 15.06 15.68
C TYR A 38 18.54 14.89 14.37
N THR A 39 19.21 14.99 13.22
CA THR A 39 18.56 14.74 11.92
C THR A 39 18.08 13.30 11.80
N THR A 40 18.88 12.33 12.24
CA THR A 40 18.52 10.91 12.25
C THR A 40 17.30 10.64 13.13
N ILE A 41 17.21 11.29 14.30
CA ILE A 41 16.04 11.17 15.18
C ILE A 41 14.80 11.70 14.47
N ILE A 42 14.87 12.88 13.83
CA ILE A 42 13.74 13.47 13.11
C ILE A 42 13.29 12.57 11.94
N GLU A 43 14.22 12.06 11.15
CA GLU A 43 13.88 11.17 10.04
C GLU A 43 13.23 9.88 10.54
N LYS A 44 13.77 9.28 11.60
CA LYS A 44 13.21 8.07 12.18
C LYS A 44 11.83 8.31 12.81
N THR A 45 11.59 9.43 13.48
CA THR A 45 10.27 9.73 14.05
C THR A 45 9.22 9.92 12.96
N LEU A 46 9.57 10.61 11.87
CA LEU A 46 8.68 10.75 10.71
C LEU A 46 8.34 9.39 10.07
N GLN A 47 9.35 8.55 9.86
CA GLN A 47 9.13 7.21 9.30
C GLN A 47 8.26 6.33 10.20
N VAL A 48 8.53 6.32 11.51
CA VAL A 48 7.73 5.54 12.47
C VAL A 48 6.29 6.05 12.52
N GLN A 49 6.08 7.37 12.46
CA GLN A 49 4.74 7.96 12.45
C GLN A 49 3.96 7.55 11.19
N GLU A 50 4.60 7.57 10.02
CA GLU A 50 3.97 7.15 8.77
C GLU A 50 3.64 5.65 8.77
N GLN A 51 4.56 4.80 9.24
CA GLN A 51 4.31 3.36 9.39
C GLN A 51 3.19 3.08 10.39
N THR A 52 3.19 3.76 11.53
CA THR A 52 2.13 3.62 12.55
C THR A 52 0.77 4.02 11.99
N LYS A 53 0.73 5.09 11.18
CA LYS A 53 -0.51 5.51 10.51
C LYS A 53 -1.02 4.46 9.54
N LYS A 54 -0.15 3.90 8.68
CA LYS A 54 -0.54 2.83 7.73
C LYS A 54 -1.11 1.61 8.46
N VAL A 55 -0.42 1.13 9.49
CA VAL A 55 -0.89 0.01 10.31
C VAL A 55 -2.22 0.33 10.99
N LYS A 56 -2.40 1.54 11.50
CA LYS A 56 -3.66 1.97 12.11
C LYS A 56 -4.81 2.02 11.10
N ASP A 57 -4.56 2.48 9.89
CA ASP A 57 -5.55 2.53 8.81
C ASP A 57 -5.94 1.12 8.36
N GLU A 58 -4.98 0.20 8.25
CA GLU A 58 -5.22 -1.22 7.98
C GLU A 58 -6.06 -1.86 9.09
N ILE A 59 -5.67 -1.71 10.36
CA ILE A 59 -6.44 -2.22 11.51
C ILE A 59 -7.87 -1.64 11.51
N SER A 60 -8.01 -0.36 11.20
CA SER A 60 -9.32 0.30 11.11
C SER A 60 -10.17 -0.30 9.99
N TYR A 61 -9.58 -0.56 8.81
CA TYR A 61 -10.26 -1.23 7.71
C TYR A 61 -10.70 -2.65 8.09
N PHE A 62 -9.81 -3.45 8.69
CA PHE A 62 -10.12 -4.80 9.17
C PHE A 62 -11.28 -4.78 10.17
N ASN A 63 -11.21 -3.92 11.18
CA ASN A 63 -12.24 -3.83 12.22
C ASN A 63 -13.57 -3.29 11.73
N ASN A 64 -13.55 -2.26 10.87
CA ASN A 64 -14.78 -1.58 10.45
C ASN A 64 -15.46 -2.21 9.25
N PHE A 65 -14.72 -2.88 8.36
CA PHE A 65 -15.26 -3.44 7.14
C PHE A 65 -15.13 -4.96 7.11
N GLN A 66 -13.91 -5.49 7.18
CA GLN A 66 -13.71 -6.92 6.93
C GLN A 66 -14.33 -7.81 8.00
N LEU A 67 -14.13 -7.50 9.28
CA LEU A 67 -14.75 -8.24 10.38
C LEU A 67 -16.27 -8.07 10.39
N LYS A 68 -16.78 -6.87 10.10
CA LYS A 68 -18.24 -6.63 10.03
C LYS A 68 -18.87 -7.37 8.85
N TYR A 69 -18.20 -7.41 7.71
CA TYR A 69 -18.61 -8.21 6.56
C TYR A 69 -18.63 -9.69 6.92
N LEU A 70 -17.53 -10.25 7.43
CA LEU A 70 -17.42 -11.66 7.83
C LEU A 70 -18.45 -12.06 8.89
N ASN A 71 -18.77 -11.16 9.84
CA ASN A 71 -19.80 -11.39 10.86
C ASN A 71 -21.22 -11.21 10.35
N SER A 72 -21.43 -10.63 9.15
CA SER A 72 -22.75 -10.50 8.56
C SER A 72 -23.26 -11.85 8.04
N SER A 73 -24.58 -12.03 8.06
CA SER A 73 -25.25 -13.20 7.45
C SER A 73 -24.95 -13.33 5.95
N HIS A 74 -24.69 -12.20 5.27
CA HIS A 74 -24.34 -12.17 3.86
C HIS A 74 -22.99 -12.81 3.56
N ALA A 75 -21.97 -12.65 4.41
CA ALA A 75 -20.67 -13.28 4.18
C ALA A 75 -20.72 -14.79 4.40
N LYS A 76 -21.45 -15.28 5.42
CA LYS A 76 -21.66 -16.72 5.59
C LYS A 76 -22.31 -17.34 4.35
N ARG A 77 -23.32 -16.66 3.80
CA ARG A 77 -24.00 -17.10 2.59
C ARG A 77 -23.04 -17.07 1.39
N LEU A 78 -22.36 -15.96 1.12
CA LEU A 78 -21.43 -15.86 -0.01
C LEU A 78 -20.27 -16.86 0.07
N LEU A 79 -19.67 -17.05 1.26
CA LEU A 79 -18.61 -18.05 1.48
C LEU A 79 -19.13 -19.49 1.34
N ALA A 80 -20.37 -19.77 1.73
CA ALA A 80 -20.99 -21.07 1.50
C ALA A 80 -21.23 -21.31 0.00
N HIS A 81 -21.70 -20.29 -0.73
CA HIS A 81 -21.88 -20.34 -2.18
C HIS A 81 -20.56 -20.49 -2.96
N GLU A 82 -19.48 -19.83 -2.53
CA GLU A 82 -18.13 -20.04 -3.10
C GLU A 82 -17.61 -21.46 -2.87
N ASN A 83 -17.92 -22.04 -1.71
CA ASN A 83 -17.55 -23.43 -1.39
C ASN A 83 -18.59 -24.47 -1.86
N ASN A 84 -19.59 -24.05 -2.66
CA ASN A 84 -20.63 -24.92 -3.22
C ASN A 84 -21.45 -25.67 -2.15
N ILE A 85 -21.53 -25.12 -0.93
CA ILE A 85 -22.35 -25.62 0.17
C ILE A 85 -23.72 -24.92 0.08
N LEU A 86 -24.77 -25.70 -0.14
CA LEU A 86 -26.14 -25.22 -0.32
C LEU A 86 -26.90 -25.22 1.01
N GLU A 87 -27.61 -24.14 1.30
CA GLU A 87 -28.60 -24.12 2.37
C GLU A 87 -29.93 -24.79 1.93
N PRO A 88 -30.77 -25.26 2.88
CA PRO A 88 -32.05 -25.89 2.56
C PRO A 88 -32.94 -24.98 1.69
N GLY A 89 -33.27 -25.42 0.48
CA GLY A 89 -34.10 -24.68 -0.48
C GLY A 89 -33.34 -23.89 -1.54
N GLU A 90 -32.00 -23.89 -1.52
CA GLU A 90 -31.18 -23.31 -2.59
C GLU A 90 -30.87 -24.35 -3.70
N ALA A 91 -30.80 -23.89 -4.95
CA ALA A 91 -30.50 -24.72 -6.11
C ALA A 91 -29.30 -24.16 -6.89
N VAL A 92 -28.29 -25.00 -7.15
CA VAL A 92 -27.15 -24.63 -8.00
C VAL A 92 -27.50 -24.84 -9.46
N ILE A 93 -27.51 -23.76 -10.24
CA ILE A 93 -27.62 -23.83 -11.70
C ILE A 93 -26.20 -23.85 -12.27
N LEU A 94 -25.64 -25.04 -12.47
CA LEU A 94 -24.33 -25.21 -13.07
C LEU A 94 -24.45 -25.18 -14.60
N PHE A 95 -24.02 -24.09 -15.24
CA PHE A 95 -23.90 -24.05 -16.69
C PHE A 95 -22.67 -24.84 -17.13
N LYS A 96 -22.83 -26.15 -17.34
CA LYS A 96 -21.80 -26.97 -18.00
C LYS A 96 -21.76 -26.59 -19.47
N ALA A 97 -20.69 -25.91 -19.88
CA ALA A 97 -20.40 -25.77 -21.30
C ALA A 97 -20.38 -27.17 -21.93
N LYS A 98 -21.15 -27.35 -23.01
CA LYS A 98 -21.10 -28.56 -23.83
C LYS A 98 -19.63 -28.72 -24.25
N LYS A 99 -18.98 -29.82 -23.87
CA LYS A 99 -17.66 -30.16 -24.43
C LYS A 99 -17.85 -30.32 -25.93
N GLU A 100 -17.59 -29.28 -26.70
CA GLU A 100 -17.44 -29.39 -28.14
C GLU A 100 -16.14 -30.14 -28.41
N PRO A 101 -16.18 -31.25 -29.17
CA PRO A 101 -14.98 -31.92 -29.62
C PRO A 101 -14.43 -31.12 -30.80
N GLN A 102 -13.63 -30.10 -30.52
CA GLN A 102 -12.49 -29.64 -31.34
C GLN A 102 -12.02 -28.30 -30.80
N ALA A 103 -10.74 -28.25 -30.44
CA ALA A 103 -10.02 -27.00 -30.29
C ALA A 103 -10.08 -26.27 -31.65
N LYS A 104 -11.01 -25.32 -31.78
CA LYS A 104 -10.88 -24.29 -32.80
C LYS A 104 -9.69 -23.44 -32.39
N GLU A 105 -8.66 -23.52 -33.22
CA GLU A 105 -7.51 -22.65 -33.26
C GLU A 105 -7.95 -21.21 -32.98
N LEU A 106 -7.36 -20.58 -31.96
CA LEU A 106 -7.64 -19.19 -31.60
C LEU A 106 -7.14 -18.30 -32.74
N LEU A 107 -8.03 -17.98 -33.68
CA LEU A 107 -7.78 -16.95 -34.67
C LEU A 107 -7.58 -15.61 -33.92
N PRO A 108 -6.59 -14.79 -34.33
CA PRO A 108 -6.33 -13.52 -33.67
C PRO A 108 -7.58 -12.65 -33.72
N ALA A 109 -7.85 -11.97 -32.60
CA ALA A 109 -9.04 -11.14 -32.42
C ALA A 109 -8.98 -9.90 -33.32
N GLU A 110 -9.30 -10.08 -34.60
CA GLU A 110 -9.63 -8.99 -35.49
C GLU A 110 -11.11 -8.65 -35.37
N THR A 111 -11.32 -7.55 -34.65
CA THR A 111 -12.35 -6.52 -34.86
C THR A 111 -13.80 -6.82 -34.48
N LEU A 112 -14.30 -5.92 -33.62
CA LEU A 112 -15.69 -5.66 -33.23
C LEU A 112 -16.24 -6.49 -32.07
N GLN A 113 -15.62 -6.33 -30.89
CA GLN A 113 -16.36 -6.48 -29.64
C GLN A 113 -17.40 -5.35 -29.54
N ASN A 114 -18.64 -5.66 -29.91
CA ASN A 114 -19.77 -4.81 -29.55
C ASN A 114 -19.75 -4.62 -28.03
N THR A 115 -19.98 -3.40 -27.58
CA THR A 115 -19.99 -3.14 -26.13
C THR A 115 -21.11 -3.98 -25.49
N PRO A 116 -21.02 -4.34 -24.19
CA PRO A 116 -22.07 -5.09 -23.50
C PRO A 116 -23.47 -4.45 -23.63
N ARG A 117 -23.52 -3.14 -23.89
CA ARG A 117 -24.75 -2.38 -24.17
C ARG A 117 -25.37 -2.71 -25.53
N GLU A 118 -24.57 -2.93 -26.56
CA GLU A 118 -25.01 -3.25 -27.92
C GLU A 118 -25.48 -4.70 -28.02
N GLU A 119 -24.75 -5.64 -27.41
CA GLU A 119 -25.21 -7.04 -27.29
C GLU A 119 -26.56 -7.11 -26.58
N ARG A 120 -26.72 -6.39 -25.48
CA ARG A 120 -27.97 -6.32 -24.74
C ARG A 120 -29.11 -5.76 -25.60
N LYS A 121 -28.89 -4.69 -26.37
CA LYS A 121 -29.89 -4.15 -27.30
C LYS A 121 -30.31 -5.18 -28.35
N SER A 122 -29.35 -5.88 -28.96
CA SER A 122 -29.64 -6.88 -29.99
C SER A 122 -30.44 -8.07 -29.45
N PHE A 123 -30.12 -8.53 -28.23
CA PHE A 123 -30.85 -9.60 -27.55
C PHE A 123 -32.32 -9.24 -27.30
N PHE A 124 -32.57 -8.03 -26.76
CA PHE A 124 -33.95 -7.58 -26.51
C PHE A 124 -34.70 -7.29 -27.80
N SER A 125 -34.04 -6.75 -28.83
CA SER A 125 -34.64 -6.55 -30.16
C SER A 125 -35.12 -7.87 -30.76
N GLN A 126 -34.30 -8.92 -30.74
CA GLN A 126 -34.70 -10.26 -31.20
C GLN A 126 -35.86 -10.85 -30.40
N LYS A 127 -35.81 -10.73 -29.06
CA LYS A 127 -36.88 -11.21 -28.19
C LYS A 127 -38.20 -10.48 -28.41
N ILE A 128 -38.16 -9.16 -28.67
CA ILE A 128 -39.36 -8.36 -28.95
C ILE A 128 -39.93 -8.71 -30.32
N SER A 129 -39.09 -8.88 -31.35
CA SER A 129 -39.55 -9.34 -32.68
C SER A 129 -40.13 -10.76 -32.68
N ALA A 130 -39.70 -11.62 -31.75
CA ALA A 130 -40.24 -12.97 -31.61
C ALA A 130 -41.60 -13.02 -30.87
N ILE A 131 -41.98 -11.94 -30.18
CA ILE A 131 -43.25 -11.82 -29.43
C ILE A 131 -44.33 -11.10 -30.25
N SER A 132 -43.94 -10.33 -31.26
CA SER A 132 -44.87 -9.73 -32.23
C SER A 132 -44.49 -10.18 -33.64
N PRO A 133 -45.08 -11.27 -34.16
CA PRO A 133 -44.93 -11.61 -35.57
C PRO A 133 -45.83 -10.66 -36.38
N GLU A 134 -45.32 -9.44 -36.57
CA GLU A 134 -45.87 -8.32 -37.33
C GLU A 134 -47.25 -7.79 -36.89
N GLY A 135 -47.60 -6.60 -37.38
CA GLY A 135 -48.91 -5.98 -37.18
C GLY A 135 -50.02 -6.69 -37.95
#